data_AF-A0A820AP70-F1
#
_entry.id   AF-A0A820AP70-F1
#
_cell.length_a   1.000
_cell.length_b   1.000
_cell.length_c   1.000
_cell.angle_alpha   90.00
_cell.angle_beta   90.00
_cell.angle_gamma   90.00
#
_symmetry.space_group_name_H-M   'P 1'
#
loop_
_entity.id
_entity.type
_entity.pdbx_description
1 polymer ?
#
loop_
_entity_poly.entity_id
_entity_poly.type
_entity_poly.pdbx_seq_one_letter_code
_entity_poly.pdbx_strand_id
1 'polypeptide(L)'
;MDRIFYDTSAIFIGQNVYVELLWRYLLSKLLSEHDTVKFLNKLVLDLLYLQRSCFTVERYMNNLGHEIDQMTPLVQSMWPKSENIDNRDYENDIDMESYS
;
A
#
# COMPACT_ATOMS: atom_id res chain seq x y z
N MET A 1 7.56 -28.49 -3.71
CA MET A 1 8.36 -27.48 -2.97
C MET A 1 9.56 -26.99 -3.77
N ASP A 2 10.09 -27.79 -4.70
CA ASP A 2 11.35 -27.47 -5.40
C ASP A 2 11.29 -26.25 -6.34
N ARG A 3 10.12 -25.98 -6.94
CA ARG A 3 9.95 -24.87 -7.90
C ARG A 3 10.19 -23.48 -7.29
N ILE A 4 9.80 -23.27 -6.02
CA ILE A 4 10.00 -22.00 -5.31
C ILE A 4 11.49 -21.79 -4.99
N PHE A 5 12.22 -22.87 -4.72
CA PHE A 5 13.64 -22.82 -4.37
C PHE A 5 14.52 -22.41 -5.56
N TYR A 6 14.21 -22.94 -6.76
CA TYR A 6 14.90 -22.54 -8.00
C TYR A 6 14.69 -21.08 -8.37
N ASP A 7 13.45 -20.59 -8.22
CA ASP A 7 13.09 -19.22 -8.55
C ASP A 7 13.77 -18.22 -7.60
N THR A 8 13.78 -18.55 -6.30
CA THR A 8 14.45 -17.73 -5.28
C THR A 8 15.96 -17.66 -5.52
N SER A 9 16.59 -18.78 -5.92
CA SER A 9 18.03 -18.83 -6.21
C SER A 9 18.41 -17.98 -7.43
N ALA A 10 17.59 -18.03 -8.50
CA ALA A 10 17.78 -17.19 -9.69
C ALA A 10 17.66 -15.69 -9.35
N ILE A 11 16.72 -15.32 -8.49
CA ILE A 11 16.56 -13.95 -7.99
C ILE A 11 17.82 -13.49 -7.24
N PHE A 12 18.35 -14.31 -6.34
CA PHE A 12 19.58 -13.97 -5.61
C PHE A 12 20.80 -13.82 -6.52
N ILE A 13 20.94 -14.69 -7.53
CA ILE A 13 22.03 -14.59 -8.53
C ILE A 13 21.91 -13.27 -9.30
N GLY A 14 20.71 -12.91 -9.76
CA GLY A 14 20.46 -11.65 -10.44
C GLY A 14 20.77 -10.43 -9.57
N GLN A 15 20.36 -10.46 -8.30
CA GLN A 15 20.63 -9.39 -7.34
C GLN A 15 22.12 -9.23 -7.02
N ASN A 16 22.88 -10.32 -6.93
CA ASN A 16 24.32 -10.28 -6.70
C ASN A 16 25.06 -9.51 -7.81
N VAL A 17 24.64 -9.64 -9.07
CA VAL A 17 25.23 -8.88 -10.18
C VAL A 17 25.05 -7.37 -9.98
N TYR A 18 23.88 -6.93 -9.52
CA TYR A 18 23.62 -5.51 -9.24
C TYR A 18 24.42 -4.99 -8.06
N VAL A 19 24.58 -5.80 -7.00
CA VAL A 19 25.41 -5.44 -5.84
C VAL A 19 26.87 -5.30 -6.25
N GLU A 20 27.37 -6.21 -7.09
CA GLU A 20 28.74 -6.15 -7.60
C GLU A 20 28.97 -4.93 -8.50
N LEU A 21 28.03 -4.61 -9.39
CA LEU A 21 28.07 -3.39 -10.21
C LEU A 21 28.09 -2.13 -9.36
N LEU A 22 27.24 -2.07 -8.33
CA LEU A 22 27.21 -0.97 -7.38
C LEU A 22 28.53 -0.83 -6.63
N TRP A 23 29.10 -1.95 -6.17
CA TRP A 23 30.39 -2.00 -5.50
C TRP A 23 31.51 -1.44 -6.39
N ARG A 24 31.62 -1.93 -7.63
CA ARG A 24 32.62 -1.45 -8.61
C ARG A 24 32.42 0.03 -8.93
N TYR A 25 31.18 0.48 -9.05
CA TYR A 25 30.86 1.89 -9.28
C TYR A 25 31.32 2.77 -8.11
N LEU A 26 31.05 2.37 -6.87
CA LEU A 26 31.45 3.11 -5.68
C LEU A 26 32.97 3.19 -5.55
N LEU A 27 33.69 2.10 -5.78
CA LEU A 27 35.15 2.10 -5.82
C LEU A 27 35.72 3.03 -6.91
N SER A 28 35.01 3.22 -8.02
CA SER A 28 35.42 4.15 -9.08
C SER A 28 35.18 5.63 -8.74
N LYS A 29 34.36 5.92 -7.73
CA LYS A 29 33.94 7.28 -7.36
C LYS A 29 34.48 7.74 -6.01
N LEU A 30 34.71 6.82 -5.09
CA LEU A 30 35.18 7.10 -3.74
C LEU A 30 36.69 6.92 -3.67
N LEU A 31 37.36 7.83 -2.95
CA LEU A 31 38.81 7.87 -2.83
C LEU A 31 39.37 6.76 -1.92
N SER A 32 38.51 6.13 -1.11
CA SER A 32 38.90 5.14 -0.11
C SER A 32 37.89 3.99 -0.06
N GLU A 33 38.40 2.76 0.08
CA GLU A 33 37.58 1.57 0.34
C GLU A 33 36.80 1.71 1.64
N HIS A 34 37.38 2.35 2.65
CA HIS A 34 36.71 2.60 3.93
C HIS A 34 35.43 3.43 3.76
N ASP A 35 35.47 4.46 2.91
CA ASP A 35 34.30 5.31 2.64
C ASP A 35 33.23 4.55 1.84
N THR A 36 33.66 3.64 0.96
CA THR A 36 32.77 2.74 0.22
C THR A 36 32.02 1.81 1.15
N VAL A 37 32.71 1.17 2.10
CA VAL A 37 32.09 0.31 3.12
C VAL A 37 31.14 1.11 4.00
N LYS A 38 31.53 2.32 4.43
CA LYS A 38 30.67 3.20 5.23
C LYS A 38 29.39 3.59 4.48
N PHE A 39 29.51 3.91 3.19
CA PHE A 39 28.36 4.21 2.34
C PHE A 39 27.42 3.01 2.22
N LEU A 40 27.95 1.82 1.96
CA LEU A 40 27.15 0.61 1.82
C LEU A 40 26.45 0.22 3.11
N ASN A 41 27.11 0.34 4.26
CA ASN A 41 26.48 0.11 5.55
C ASN A 41 25.29 1.06 5.77
N LYS A 42 25.44 2.33 5.38
CA LYS A 42 24.34 3.30 5.46
C LYS A 42 23.20 2.93 4.51
N LEU A 43 23.51 2.55 3.27
CA LEU A 43 22.52 2.13 2.29
C LEU A 43 21.70 0.92 2.79
N VAL A 44 22.36 -0.07 3.39
CA VAL A 44 21.67 -1.25 3.97
C VAL A 44 20.74 -0.84 5.11
N LEU A 45 21.18 0.06 5.99
CA LEU A 45 20.33 0.59 7.06
C LEU A 45 19.10 1.33 6.51
N ASP A 46 19.29 2.16 5.49
CA ASP A 46 18.20 2.91 4.84
C ASP A 46 17.18 1.95 4.18
N LEU A 47 17.65 0.88 3.53
CA LEU A 47 16.80 -0.16 2.94
C LEU A 47 15.98 -0.90 4.02
N LEU A 48 16.61 -1.28 5.14
CA LEU A 48 15.92 -1.93 6.25
C LEU A 48 14.86 -1.01 6.87
N TYR A 49 15.15 0.27 6.98
CA TYR A 49 14.20 1.27 7.47
C TYR A 49 13.00 1.43 6.52
N LEU A 50 13.26 1.49 5.21
CA LEU A 50 12.21 1.56 4.20
C LEU A 50 11.32 0.31 4.24
N GLN A 51 11.91 -0.88 4.29
CA GLN A 51 11.19 -2.14 4.39
C GLN A 51 10.27 -2.16 5.62
N ARG A 52 10.77 -1.75 6.78
CA ARG A 52 9.97 -1.64 8.01
C ARG A 52 8.80 -0.67 7.85
N SER A 53 9.04 0.47 7.20
CA SER A 53 8.01 1.47 6.93
C SER A 53 6.92 0.92 6.00
N CYS A 54 7.30 0.23 4.92
CA CYS A 54 6.37 -0.45 4.02
C CYS A 54 5.49 -1.45 4.77
N PHE A 55 6.07 -2.34 5.57
CA PHE A 55 5.28 -3.29 6.38
C PHE A 55 4.33 -2.59 7.35
N THR A 56 4.75 -1.46 7.93
CA THR A 56 3.91 -0.70 8.86
C THR A 56 2.72 -0.10 8.13
N VAL A 57 2.94 0.47 6.94
CA VAL A 57 1.88 1.04 6.10
C VAL A 57 0.93 -0.03 5.60
N GLU A 58 1.43 -1.16 5.11
CA GLU A 58 0.59 -2.29 4.68
C GLU A 58 -0.28 -2.79 5.83
N ARG A 59 0.29 -2.96 7.02
CA ARG A 59 -0.47 -3.37 8.20
C ARG A 59 -1.54 -2.35 8.54
N TYR A 60 -1.24 -1.06 8.46
CA TYR A 60 -2.20 -0.01 8.72
C TYR A 60 -3.34 -0.02 7.68
N MET A 61 -3.03 -0.12 6.39
CA MET A 61 -4.03 -0.19 5.32
C MET A 61 -4.94 -1.43 5.45
N ASN A 62 -4.37 -2.58 5.79
CA ASN A 62 -5.14 -3.80 6.02
C ASN A 62 -6.07 -3.68 7.23
N ASN A 63 -5.67 -2.95 8.27
CA ASN A 63 -6.48 -2.75 9.47
C ASN A 63 -7.50 -1.62 9.32
N LEU A 64 -7.24 -0.64 8.44
CA LEU A 64 -8.10 0.52 8.23
C LEU A 64 -9.52 0.12 7.80
N GLY A 65 -9.65 -0.87 6.92
CA GLY A 65 -10.98 -1.37 6.51
C GLY A 65 -11.79 -1.89 7.71
N HIS A 66 -11.14 -2.63 8.60
CA HIS A 66 -11.77 -3.13 9.82
C HIS A 66 -12.14 -2.00 10.80
N GLU A 67 -11.28 -1.00 10.95
CA GLU A 67 -11.55 0.18 11.78
C GLU A 67 -12.74 1.00 11.23
N ILE A 68 -12.85 1.15 9.91
CA ILE A 68 -13.97 1.82 9.25
C ILE A 68 -15.29 1.06 9.48
N ASP A 69 -15.26 -0.26 9.36
CA ASP A 69 -16.44 -1.10 9.63
C ASP A 69 -16.88 -0.97 11.09
N GLN A 70 -15.93 -0.93 12.03
CA GLN A 70 -16.22 -0.69 13.46
C GLN A 70 -16.77 0.72 13.75
N MET A 71 -16.42 1.72 12.94
CA MET A 71 -16.95 3.09 13.06
C MET A 71 -18.36 3.24 12.48
N THR A 72 -18.79 2.37 11.58
CA THR A 72 -20.12 2.42 10.94
C THR A 72 -21.29 2.53 11.94
N PRO A 73 -21.39 1.69 13.01
CA PRO A 73 -22.48 1.82 13.98
C PRO A 73 -22.44 3.14 14.76
N LEU A 74 -21.24 3.67 15.04
CA LEU A 74 -21.07 4.95 15.71
C LEU A 74 -21.57 6.10 14.82
N VAL A 75 -21.22 6.09 13.53
CA VAL A 75 -21.68 7.09 12.55
C VAL A 75 -23.21 7.03 12.40
N GLN A 76 -23.78 5.83 12.32
CA GLN A 76 -25.23 5.65 12.26
C GLN A 76 -25.95 6.14 13.53
N SER A 77 -25.31 6.07 14.70
CA SER A 77 -25.88 6.61 15.95
C SER A 77 -25.86 8.13 16.03
N MET A 78 -24.90 8.80 15.35
CA MET A 78 -24.77 10.26 15.35
C MET A 78 -25.63 10.92 14.27
N TRP A 79 -25.84 10.24 13.14
CA TRP A 79 -26.75 10.64 12.07
C TRP A 79 -27.72 9.48 11.78
N PRO A 80 -28.70 9.25 12.67
CA PRO A 80 -29.74 8.27 12.41
C PRO A 80 -30.42 8.66 11.10
N LYS A 81 -30.37 7.76 10.11
CA LYS A 81 -31.13 7.94 8.88
C LYS A 81 -32.59 8.11 9.30
N SER A 82 -33.27 9.12 8.75
CA SER A 82 -34.69 9.32 9.01
C SER A 82 -35.45 8.11 8.48
N GLU A 83 -35.64 7.10 9.32
CA GLU A 83 -36.64 6.08 9.06
C GLU A 83 -37.99 6.82 9.04
N ASN A 84 -38.67 6.74 7.89
CA ASN A 84 -39.96 7.33 7.56
C ASN A 84 -39.95 8.78 7.04
N ILE A 85 -39.48 8.95 5.80
CA ILE A 85 -40.31 9.70 4.85
C ILE A 85 -41.03 8.63 4.02
N ASP A 86 -42.31 8.48 4.34
CA ASP A 86 -43.28 7.58 3.72
C ASP A 86 -43.20 7.72 2.18
N ASN A 87 -42.85 6.63 1.48
CA ASN A 87 -42.90 6.55 0.01
C ASN A 87 -44.36 6.50 -0.45
N ARG A 88 -45.16 7.54 -0.18
CA ARG A 88 -46.59 7.59 -0.55
C ARG A 88 -47.08 8.88 -1.19
N ASP A 89 -46.21 9.81 -1.59
CA ASP A 89 -46.64 11.06 -2.24
C ASP A 89 -46.00 11.36 -3.61
N TYR A 90 -45.29 10.41 -4.25
CA TYR A 90 -44.70 10.63 -5.59
C TYR A 90 -45.34 9.82 -6.73
N GLU A 91 -46.55 9.27 -6.55
CA GLU A 91 -47.20 8.45 -7.57
C GLU A 91 -48.40 9.10 -8.28
N ASN A 92 -48.71 10.40 -8.07
CA ASN A 92 -49.95 11.01 -8.60
C ASN A 92 -49.82 12.24 -9.52
N ASP A 93 -48.63 12.68 -9.96
CA ASP A 93 -48.51 13.86 -10.84
C ASP A 93 -47.88 13.57 -12.22
N ILE A 94 -48.04 12.36 -12.76
CA ILE A 94 -47.74 12.07 -14.18
C ILE A 94 -49.00 11.54 -14.87
N ASP A 95 -50.05 12.35 -14.89
CA ASP A 95 -51.17 12.21 -15.84
C ASP A 95 -51.56 13.60 -16.36
N MET A 96 -50.71 14.19 -17.22
CA MET A 96 -51.16 15.23 -18.15
C MET A 96 -50.23 15.38 -19.36
N GLU A 97 -50.09 14.31 -20.15
CA GLU A 97 -49.71 14.43 -21.57
C GLU A 97 -50.88 13.99 -22.46
N SER A 98 -51.60 14.98 -22.99
CA SER A 98 -51.76 15.21 -24.44
C SER A 98 -53.04 16.00 -24.70
N TYR A 99 -52.86 17.30 -24.96
CA TYR A 99 -53.85 18.08 -25.68
C TYR A 99 -54.04 17.46 -27.08
N SER A 100 -55.26 17.05 -27.39
CA SER A 100 -55.74 16.81 -28.77
C SER A 100 -56.11 18.13 -29.44
#